data_AF-A0A1G8FGZ1-F1
#
_entry.id   AF-A0A1G8FGZ1-F1
#
_cell.length_a   1.000
_cell.length_b   1.000
_cell.length_c   1.000
_cell.angle_alpha   90.00
_cell.angle_beta   90.00
_cell.angle_gamma   90.00
#
_symmetry.space_group_name_H-M   'P 1'
#
loop_
_entity.id
_entity.type
_entity.pdbx_description
1 polymer ?
#
loop_
_entity_poly.entity_id
_entity_poly.type
_entity_poly.pdbx_seq_one_letter_code
_entity_poly.pdbx_strand_id
1 'polypeptide(L)'
;MDAGISPLSGDLTGERISSLQNAVYLRLMIPLGSYWADPDLGSLLYTLRREKDRARVSRLAVQYTRDALQGLLDDGRALSVEVTAEQPHNGRLLLLIEVADAGGRTQTFKHHVQVI
;
A
#
# COMPACT_ATOMS: atom_id res chain seq x y z
N MET A 1 5.93 2.78 19.56
CA MET A 1 5.82 4.13 18.95
C MET A 1 6.99 4.25 18.02
N ASP A 2 6.72 4.37 16.72
CA ASP A 2 7.74 4.27 15.68
C ASP A 2 7.97 5.65 15.06
N ALA A 3 9.15 5.88 14.49
CA ALA A 3 9.38 7.08 13.69
C ALA A 3 8.57 6.96 12.39
N GLY A 4 7.74 7.95 12.09
CA GLY A 4 6.88 7.94 10.91
C GLY A 4 7.71 8.03 9.62
N ILE A 5 7.23 7.34 8.58
CA ILE A 5 7.74 7.43 7.22
C ILE A 5 6.71 8.19 6.38
N SER A 6 7.17 9.19 5.64
CA SER A 6 6.36 9.90 4.66
C SER A 6 6.02 8.95 3.51
N PRO A 7 4.73 8.63 3.24
CA PRO A 7 4.36 7.77 2.13
C PRO A 7 4.54 8.45 0.77
N LEU A 8 4.78 9.76 0.76
CA LEU A 8 5.03 10.54 -0.45
C LEU A 8 6.51 10.53 -0.86
N SER A 9 7.43 10.57 0.10
CA SER A 9 8.87 10.67 -0.18
C SER A 9 9.70 9.47 0.28
N GLY A 10 9.21 8.69 1.24
CA GLY A 10 9.94 7.60 1.89
C GLY A 10 10.89 8.05 3.00
N ASP A 11 10.99 9.34 3.27
CA ASP A 11 11.84 9.89 4.32
C ASP A 11 11.18 9.76 5.69
N LEU A 12 12.01 9.80 6.74
CA LEU A 12 11.52 9.92 8.11
C LEU A 12 10.88 11.29 8.33
N THR A 13 9.67 11.31 8.87
CA THR A 13 8.95 12.57 9.17
C THR A 13 9.47 13.26 10.43
N GLY A 14 10.24 12.55 11.27
CA GLY A 14 10.67 13.03 12.59
C GLY A 14 9.58 12.95 13.66
N GLU A 15 8.34 12.62 13.28
CA GLU A 15 7.21 12.46 14.18
C GLU A 15 7.08 11.01 14.64
N ARG A 16 6.55 10.82 15.86
CA ARG A 16 6.17 9.49 16.35
C ARG A 16 4.75 9.19 15.93
N ILE A 17 4.58 8.06 15.24
CA ILE A 17 3.26 7.57 14.86
C ILE A 17 2.86 6.36 15.70
N SER A 18 1.56 6.29 15.99
CA SER A 18 0.90 5.10 16.56
C SER A 18 0.03 4.39 15.52
N SER A 19 0.05 4.86 14.28
CA SER A 19 -0.73 4.32 13.17
C SER A 19 -0.04 3.17 12.44
N LEU A 20 -0.79 2.50 11.56
CA LEU A 20 -0.27 1.48 10.65
C LEU A 20 0.46 2.07 9.43
N GLN A 21 0.70 3.37 9.38
CA GLN A 21 1.25 4.06 8.20
C GLN A 21 2.56 3.46 7.70
N ASN A 22 3.53 3.20 8.59
CA ASN A 22 4.79 2.57 8.20
C ASN A 22 4.56 1.15 7.67
N ALA A 23 3.69 0.37 8.32
CA ALA A 23 3.42 -1.00 7.94
C ALA A 23 2.76 -1.09 6.56
N VAL A 24 1.81 -0.19 6.28
CA VAL A 24 1.18 -0.02 4.96
C VAL A 24 2.23 0.40 3.94
N TYR A 25 2.98 1.48 4.20
CA TYR A 25 4.00 1.99 3.26
C TYR A 25 5.01 0.91 2.84
N LEU A 26 5.57 0.18 3.81
CA LEU A 26 6.55 -0.86 3.54
C LEU A 26 5.97 -1.99 2.69
N ARG A 27 4.75 -2.46 2.99
CA ARG A 27 4.06 -3.51 2.22
C ARG A 27 3.76 -3.09 0.78
N LEU A 28 3.49 -1.81 0.53
CA LEU A 28 3.26 -1.33 -0.84
C LEU A 28 4.57 -1.17 -1.62
N MET A 29 5.63 -0.66 -0.98
CA MET A 29 6.87 -0.28 -1.65
C MET A 29 7.84 -1.42 -1.86
N ILE A 30 7.88 -2.39 -0.96
CA ILE A 30 8.80 -3.52 -1.05
C ILE A 30 8.29 -4.49 -2.14
N PRO A 31 9.12 -4.86 -3.12
CA PRO A 31 8.77 -5.91 -4.06
C PRO A 31 8.55 -7.24 -3.33
N LEU A 32 7.41 -7.90 -3.56
CA LEU A 32 7.12 -9.20 -2.96
C LEU A 32 8.25 -10.21 -3.22
N GLY A 33 8.68 -10.92 -2.17
CA GLY A 33 9.79 -11.87 -2.21
C GLY A 33 11.21 -11.27 -2.12
N SER A 34 11.35 -9.94 -2.07
CA SER A 34 12.68 -9.30 -2.03
C SER A 34 13.21 -9.03 -0.61
N TYR A 35 12.35 -9.07 0.40
CA TYR A 35 12.75 -8.84 1.78
C TYR A 35 13.20 -10.14 2.45
N TRP A 36 14.49 -10.22 2.80
CA TRP A 36 15.13 -11.46 3.24
C TRP A 36 14.57 -12.03 4.56
N ALA A 37 14.04 -11.18 5.44
CA ALA A 37 13.55 -11.60 6.75
C ALA A 37 12.09 -12.08 6.72
N ASP A 38 11.32 -11.66 5.70
CA ASP A 38 9.92 -12.02 5.51
C ASP A 38 9.62 -11.97 4.00
N PRO A 39 9.71 -13.11 3.28
CA PRO A 39 9.49 -13.17 1.83
C PRO A 39 8.06 -12.84 1.41
N ASP A 40 7.09 -13.01 2.31
CA ASP A 40 5.68 -12.72 2.05
C ASP A 40 5.36 -11.23 2.21
N LEU A 41 6.31 -10.45 2.75
CA LEU A 41 6.20 -9.00 2.83
C LEU A 41 6.44 -8.34 1.47
N GLY A 42 5.47 -7.51 1.06
CA GLY A 42 5.60 -6.64 -0.10
C GLY A 42 4.40 -6.75 -1.04
N SER A 43 4.53 -6.15 -2.21
CA SER A 43 3.50 -6.16 -3.24
C SER A 43 4.05 -6.47 -4.62
N LEU A 44 3.16 -6.87 -5.53
CA LEU A 44 3.45 -7.00 -6.96
C LEU A 44 3.24 -5.69 -7.73
N LEU A 45 3.01 -4.55 -7.06
CA LEU A 45 2.74 -3.26 -7.72
C LEU A 45 3.89 -2.82 -8.65
N TYR A 46 5.13 -3.20 -8.33
CA TYR A 46 6.29 -2.90 -9.17
C TYR A 46 6.21 -3.52 -10.58
N THR A 47 5.46 -4.61 -10.74
CA THR A 47 5.27 -5.29 -12.04
C THR A 47 4.40 -4.46 -12.99
N LEU A 48 3.56 -3.57 -12.47
CA LEU A 48 2.62 -2.77 -13.24
C LEU A 48 3.27 -1.56 -13.94
N ARG A 49 4.51 -1.22 -13.60
CA ARG A 49 5.22 -0.03 -14.10
C ARG A 49 5.36 0.04 -15.63
N ARG A 50 5.26 -1.10 -16.31
CA ARG A 50 5.34 -1.23 -17.77
C ARG A 50 4.06 -1.76 -18.40
N GLU A 51 3.00 -1.92 -17.61
CA GLU A 51 1.70 -2.32 -18.11
C GLU A 51 0.98 -1.13 -18.73
N LYS A 52 0.17 -1.41 -19.77
CA LYS A 52 -0.61 -0.37 -20.44
C LYS A 52 -1.70 0.16 -19.52
N ASP A 53 -1.96 1.46 -19.56
CA ASP A 53 -3.03 2.13 -18.81
C ASP A 53 -4.43 1.65 -19.24
N ARG A 54 -4.85 0.51 -18.70
CA ARG A 54 -6.10 -0.20 -19.02
C ARG A 54 -6.87 -0.53 -17.75
N ALA A 55 -8.19 -0.67 -17.86
CA ALA A 55 -9.07 -0.99 -16.73
C ALA A 55 -8.66 -2.27 -15.97
N ARG A 56 -8.11 -3.27 -16.68
CA ARG A 56 -7.57 -4.49 -16.04
C ARG A 56 -6.43 -4.19 -15.07
N VAL A 57 -5.57 -3.24 -15.40
CA VAL A 57 -4.40 -2.88 -14.58
C VAL A 57 -4.82 -2.19 -13.29
N SER A 58 -5.86 -1.35 -13.34
CA SER A 58 -6.48 -0.80 -12.12
C SER A 58 -7.00 -1.89 -11.20
N ARG A 59 -7.70 -2.91 -11.73
CA ARG A 59 -8.15 -4.07 -10.93
C ARG A 59 -6.99 -4.87 -10.34
N LEU A 60 -5.92 -5.09 -11.11
CA LEU A 60 -4.70 -5.75 -10.60
C LEU A 60 -4.04 -4.94 -9.49
N ALA A 61 -3.95 -3.61 -9.64
CA ALA A 61 -3.38 -2.75 -8.61
C ALA A 61 -4.17 -2.84 -7.29
N VAL A 62 -5.50 -2.85 -7.37
CA VAL A 62 -6.36 -3.07 -6.19
C VAL A 62 -6.11 -4.45 -5.58
N GLN A 63 -6.07 -5.51 -6.39
CA GLN A 63 -5.83 -6.87 -5.90
C GLN A 63 -4.47 -6.99 -5.20
N TYR A 64 -3.39 -6.57 -5.87
CA TYR A 64 -2.04 -6.64 -5.32
C TYR A 64 -1.88 -5.82 -4.04
N THR A 65 -2.62 -4.73 -3.91
CA THR A 65 -2.64 -3.92 -2.68
C THR A 65 -3.38 -4.65 -1.56
N ARG A 66 -4.52 -5.28 -1.84
CA ARG A 66 -5.25 -6.09 -0.85
C ARG A 66 -4.40 -7.26 -0.38
N ASP A 67 -3.78 -7.99 -1.30
CA ASP A 67 -2.91 -9.13 -0.97
C ASP A 67 -1.72 -8.69 -0.10
N ALA A 68 -1.05 -7.59 -0.47
CA ALA A 68 0.08 -7.06 0.30
C ALA A 68 -0.29 -6.63 1.73
N LEU A 69 -1.55 -6.21 1.95
CA LEU A 69 -2.05 -5.75 3.24
C LEU A 69 -2.76 -6.85 4.05
N GLN A 70 -2.98 -8.03 3.46
CA GLN A 70 -3.70 -9.13 4.10
C GLN A 70 -3.07 -9.53 5.45
N GLY A 71 -1.73 -9.56 5.55
CA GLY A 71 -1.06 -9.85 6.82
C GLY A 71 -1.41 -8.89 7.96
N LEU A 72 -1.84 -7.64 7.68
CA LEU A 72 -2.31 -6.74 8.74
C LEU A 72 -3.65 -7.17 9.33
N LEU A 73 -4.50 -7.81 8.52
CA LEU A 73 -5.77 -8.40 8.97
C LEU A 73 -5.50 -9.70 9.73
N ASP A 74 -4.63 -10.55 9.18
CA ASP A 74 -4.33 -11.86 9.76
C ASP A 74 -3.67 -11.74 11.15
N ASP A 75 -2.79 -10.74 11.32
CA ASP A 75 -2.16 -10.42 12.60
C ASP A 75 -3.09 -9.67 13.59
N GLY A 76 -4.31 -9.34 13.17
CA GLY A 76 -5.27 -8.56 13.97
C GLY A 76 -4.88 -7.09 14.21
N ARG A 77 -3.91 -6.58 13.46
CA ARG A 77 -3.44 -5.18 13.56
C ARG A 77 -4.42 -4.20 12.92
N ALA A 78 -5.03 -4.63 11.82
CA ALA A 78 -6.13 -3.95 11.14
C ALA A 78 -7.42 -4.78 11.29
N LEU A 79 -8.55 -4.08 11.42
CA LEU A 79 -9.88 -4.69 11.44
C LEU A 79 -10.47 -4.77 10.02
N SER A 80 -10.13 -3.82 9.16
CA SER A 80 -10.58 -3.79 7.77
C SER A 80 -9.60 -3.03 6.88
N VAL A 81 -9.56 -3.42 5.61
CA VAL A 81 -8.81 -2.75 4.55
C VAL A 81 -9.71 -2.61 3.33
N GLU A 82 -9.98 -1.38 2.92
CA GLU A 82 -10.65 -1.06 1.67
C GLU A 82 -9.70 -0.38 0.70
N VAL A 83 -9.73 -0.82 -0.55
CA VAL A 83 -8.86 -0.30 -1.60
C VAL A 83 -9.70 0.03 -2.82
N THR A 84 -9.58 1.28 -3.27
CA THR A 84 -10.14 1.76 -4.52
C THR A 84 -9.04 2.38 -5.39
N ALA A 85 -9.27 2.43 -6.70
CA ALA A 85 -8.31 2.95 -7.66
C ALA A 85 -8.99 3.96 -8.58
N GLU A 86 -8.41 5.15 -8.67
CA GLU A 86 -8.71 6.14 -9.70
C GLU A 86 -7.73 5.99 -10.87
N GLN A 87 -8.27 5.96 -12.08
CA GLN A 87 -7.50 5.78 -13.31
C GLN A 87 -7.77 6.96 -14.26
N PRO A 88 -7.06 8.08 -14.08
CA PRO A 88 -7.23 9.29 -14.91
C PRO A 88 -6.66 9.17 -16.33
N HIS A 89 -6.06 8.03 -16.69
CA HIS A 89 -5.43 7.77 -18.00
C HIS A 89 -4.28 8.73 -18.36
N ASN A 90 -3.44 9.05 -17.38
CA ASN A 90 -2.30 9.96 -17.52
C ASN A 90 -0.94 9.30 -17.20
N GLY A 91 -0.85 7.97 -17.33
CA GLY A 91 0.36 7.21 -17.00
C GLY A 91 0.52 6.92 -15.51
N ARG A 92 -0.53 7.13 -14.72
CA ARG A 92 -0.56 6.82 -13.28
C ARG A 92 -1.94 6.34 -12.85
N LEU A 93 -1.95 5.46 -11.86
CA LEU A 93 -3.12 5.12 -11.05
C LEU A 93 -2.96 5.75 -9.67
N LEU A 94 -4.06 6.22 -9.09
CA LEU A 94 -4.11 6.64 -7.70
C LEU A 94 -4.89 5.60 -6.90
N LEU A 95 -4.24 4.95 -5.96
CA LEU A 95 -4.86 4.06 -4.99
C LEU A 95 -5.26 4.85 -3.75
N LEU A 96 -6.51 4.69 -3.32
CA LEU A 96 -7.05 5.16 -2.05
C LEU A 96 -7.27 3.94 -1.16
N ILE A 97 -6.57 3.92 -0.04
CA ILE A 97 -6.48 2.76 0.84
C ILE A 97 -6.96 3.18 2.22
N GLU A 98 -8.12 2.68 2.64
CA GLU A 98 -8.68 2.94 3.95
C GLU A 98 -8.40 1.75 4.86
N VAL A 99 -7.74 2.01 5.99
CA VAL A 99 -7.39 0.97 6.97
C VAL A 99 -7.99 1.37 8.31
N ALA A 100 -8.82 0.49 8.87
CA ALA A 100 -9.26 0.59 10.25
C ALA A 100 -8.28 -0.19 11.14
N ASP A 101 -7.64 0.48 12.09
CA ASP A 101 -6.76 -0.20 13.06
C ASP A 101 -7.55 -0.96 14.13
N ALA A 102 -6.85 -1.78 14.92
CA ALA A 102 -7.43 -2.54 16.05
C ALA A 102 -8.13 -1.66 17.10
N GLY A 103 -7.82 -0.35 17.15
CA GLY A 103 -8.49 0.63 18.01
C GLY A 103 -9.73 1.26 17.39
N GLY A 104 -10.13 0.83 16.19
CA GLY A 104 -11.29 1.34 15.45
C GLY A 104 -11.04 2.68 14.75
N ARG A 105 -9.80 3.15 14.65
CA ARG A 105 -9.48 4.42 13.97
C ARG A 105 -9.21 4.15 12.49
N THR A 106 -10.01 4.75 11.63
CA THR A 106 -9.83 4.66 10.18
C THR A 106 -8.86 5.72 9.67
N GLN A 107 -7.93 5.29 8.82
CA GLN A 107 -6.93 6.15 8.18
C GLN A 107 -6.89 5.90 6.69
N THR A 108 -6.79 6.97 5.90
CA THR A 108 -6.74 6.90 4.44
C THR A 108 -5.32 7.17 3.95
N PHE A 109 -4.78 6.26 3.15
CA PHE A 109 -3.49 6.36 2.49
C PHE A 109 -3.69 6.52 0.99
N LYS A 110 -2.84 7.35 0.38
CA LYS A 110 -2.79 7.56 -1.07
C LYS A 110 -1.49 7.00 -1.61
N HIS A 111 -1.57 6.22 -2.69
CA HIS A 111 -0.39 5.64 -3.33
C HIS A 111 -0.49 5.74 -4.85
N HIS A 112 0.58 6.21 -5.49
CA HIS A 112 0.64 6.30 -6.95
C HIS A 112 1.34 5.09 -7.56
N VAL A 113 0.69 4.47 -8.55
CA VAL A 113 1.28 3.38 -9.35
C VAL A 113 1.54 3.90 -10.75
N GLN A 114 2.78 3.79 -11.22
CA GLN A 114 3.14 4.18 -12.60
C GLN A 114 2.64 3.11 -13.59
N VAL A 115 2.17 3.55 -14.76
CA VAL A 115 1.76 2.72 -15.92
C VAL A 115 2.16 3.45 -17.21
N ILE A 116 2.04 2.79 -18.37
CA ILE A 116 2.41 3.35 -19.69
C ILE A 116 1.25 3.51 -20.67
#